data_AF-A0A528UDU7-F1
#
_entry.id   AF-A0A528UDU7-F1
#
_cell.length_a   1.000
_cell.length_b   1.000
_cell.length_c   1.000
_cell.angle_alpha   90.00
_cell.angle_beta   90.00
_cell.angle_gamma   90.00
#
_symmetry.space_group_name_H-M   'P 1'
#
loop_
_entity.id
_entity.type
_entity.pdbx_description
1 polymer ?
#
loop_
_entity_poly.entity_id
_entity_poly.type
_entity_poly.pdbx_seq_one_letter_code
_entity_poly.pdbx_strand_id
1 'polypeptide(L)' 'TIADSAAMSVLHREDFVRPWTDDEFAALLEQDAVFGYAARETGQGAKPPVGFVLARLAAGEGEILTVAVARSHRRQGLGW' A
#
# COMPACT_ATOMS: atom_id res chain seq x y z
N THR A 1 6.95 -4.86 -1.77
CA THR A 1 7.18 -6.30 -1.53
C THR A 1 6.80 -6.60 -0.08
N ILE A 2 6.92 -7.84 0.41
CA ILE A 2 6.69 -8.15 1.85
C ILE A 2 7.57 -7.27 2.76
N ALA A 3 8.76 -6.87 2.31
CA ALA A 3 9.62 -5.94 3.05
C ALA A 3 9.00 -4.54 3.27
N ASP A 4 7.97 -4.17 2.49
CA ASP A 4 7.27 -2.89 2.62
C ASP A 4 6.08 -2.94 3.60
N SER A 5 5.71 -4.13 4.11
CA SER A 5 4.51 -4.32 4.94
C SER A 5 4.47 -3.41 6.17
N ALA A 6 5.62 -3.23 6.84
CA ALA A 6 5.74 -2.31 7.97
C ALA A 6 5.42 -0.85 7.59
N ALA A 7 5.94 -0.38 6.45
CA ALA A 7 5.66 0.96 5.96
C ALA A 7 4.19 1.12 5.54
N MET A 8 3.61 0.10 4.90
CA MET A 8 2.19 0.08 4.53
C MET A 8 1.27 0.15 5.75
N SER A 9 1.57 -0.59 6.82
CA SER A 9 0.81 -0.53 8.08
C SER A 9 0.83 0.87 8.70
N VAL A 10 1.99 1.54 8.69
CA VAL A 10 2.11 2.92 9.18
C VAL A 10 1.24 3.87 8.37
N LEU A 11 1.30 3.81 7.03
CA LEU A 11 0.49 4.65 6.14
C LEU A 11 -1.00 4.40 6.32
N HIS A 12 -1.42 3.14 6.40
CA HIS A 12 -2.82 2.74 6.55
C HIS A 12 -3.42 3.22 7.88
N ARG A 13 -2.60 3.29 8.94
CA ARG A 13 -3.00 3.83 10.26
C ARG A 13 -3.38 5.30 10.24
N GLU A 14 -2.96 6.06 9.24
CA GLU A 14 -3.27 7.50 9.20
C GLU A 14 -4.76 7.80 8.97
N ASP A 15 -5.49 6.91 8.28
CA ASP A 15 -6.87 7.21 7.83
C ASP A 15 -7.87 6.07 8.00
N PHE A 16 -7.43 4.85 8.29
CA PHE A 16 -8.33 3.72 8.49
C PHE A 16 -8.62 3.52 9.98
N VAL A 17 -9.92 3.53 10.33
CA VAL A 17 -10.39 3.32 11.72
C VAL A 17 -9.90 2.00 12.31
N ARG A 18 -9.90 0.94 11.49
CA ARG A 18 -9.24 -0.33 11.79
C ARG A 18 -8.09 -0.52 10.82
N PRO A 19 -6.87 -0.11 11.19
CA PRO A 19 -5.73 -0.32 10.33
C PRO A 19 -5.29 -1.77 10.34
N TRP A 20 -4.73 -2.22 9.22
CA TRP A 20 -4.08 -3.52 9.16
C TRP A 20 -2.67 -3.47 9.75
N THR A 21 -2.27 -4.56 10.39
CA THR A 21 -0.89 -4.77 10.84
C THR A 21 0.03 -5.06 9.66
N ASP A 22 1.33 -4.99 9.91
CA ASP A 22 2.36 -5.44 8.97
C ASP A 22 2.21 -6.93 8.63
N ASP A 23 1.87 -7.77 9.61
CA ASP A 23 1.57 -9.19 9.37
C ASP A 23 0.35 -9.39 8.46
N GLU A 24 -0.72 -8.62 8.65
CA GLU A 24 -1.91 -8.68 7.77
C GLU A 24 -1.54 -8.27 6.32
N PHE A 25 -0.68 -7.27 6.13
CA PHE A 25 -0.17 -6.91 4.81
C PHE A 25 0.74 -7.98 4.21
N ALA A 26 1.64 -8.57 5.01
CA ALA A 26 2.52 -9.64 4.56
C ALA A 26 1.71 -10.86 4.10
N ALA A 27 0.73 -11.30 4.90
CA ALA A 27 -0.15 -12.42 4.59
C ALA A 27 -1.00 -12.19 3.33
N LEU A 28 -1.38 -10.94 3.05
CA LEU A 28 -2.03 -10.59 1.77
C LEU A 28 -1.05 -10.69 0.61
N LEU A 29 0.17 -10.14 0.75
CA LEU A 29 1.20 -10.16 -0.30
C LEU A 29 1.80 -11.54 -0.59
N GLU A 30 1.60 -12.51 0.30
CA GLU A 30 1.94 -13.93 0.07
C GLU A 30 0.96 -14.64 -0.87
N GLN A 31 -0.23 -14.09 -1.10
CA GLN A 31 -1.21 -14.68 -2.00
C GLN A 31 -0.86 -14.32 -3.45
N ASP A 32 -0.71 -15.33 -4.31
CA ASP A 32 -0.35 -15.15 -5.73
C ASP A 32 -1.27 -14.18 -6.49
N ALA A 33 -2.54 -14.13 -6.11
CA ALA A 33 -3.53 -13.27 -6.74
C ALA A 33 -3.46 -11.80 -6.28
N VAL A 34 -2.70 -11.50 -5.23
CA VAL A 34 -2.61 -10.17 -4.62
C VAL A 34 -1.31 -9.51 -5.03
N PHE A 35 -1.39 -8.25 -5.45
CA PHE A 35 -0.26 -7.46 -5.86
C PHE A 35 -0.47 -6.00 -5.46
N GLY A 36 0.60 -5.22 -5.46
CA GLY A 36 0.51 -3.81 -5.09
C GLY A 36 1.62 -2.97 -5.70
N TYR A 37 1.35 -1.67 -5.71
CA TYR A 37 2.30 -0.65 -6.15
C TYR A 37 2.54 0.32 -5.00
N ALA A 38 3.80 0.73 -4.85
CA ALA A 38 4.21 1.65 -3.80
C ALA A 38 4.86 2.90 -4.43
N ALA A 39 4.39 4.07 -4.05
CA ALA A 39 4.92 5.35 -4.47
C ALA A 39 6.08 5.76 -3.56
N ARG A 40 7.23 6.05 -4.14
CA ARG A 40 8.40 6.62 -3.45
C ARG A 40 8.77 7.92 -4.14
N GLU A 41 9.30 8.88 -3.38
CA GLU A 41 9.79 10.12 -3.96
C GLU A 41 10.96 9.84 -4.91
N THR A 42 11.00 10.59 -6.02
CA THR A 42 12.07 10.47 -7.01
C THR A 42 13.44 10.74 -6.37
N GLY A 43 14.41 9.86 -6.62
CA GLY A 43 15.73 9.93 -6.00
C GLY A 43 15.81 9.42 -4.56
N GLN A 44 14.69 8.94 -3.99
CA GLN A 44 14.60 8.44 -2.60
C GLN A 44 14.16 6.97 -2.55
N GLY A 45 14.59 6.14 -3.50
CA GLY A 45 14.14 4.75 -3.62
C GLY A 45 14.44 3.86 -2.41
N ALA A 46 15.42 4.22 -1.58
CA ALA A 46 15.74 3.52 -0.34
C ALA A 46 14.86 3.93 0.86
N LYS A 47 14.11 5.04 0.75
CA LYS A 47 13.19 5.48 1.80
C LYS A 47 11.89 4.68 1.76
N PRO A 48 11.16 4.60 2.88
CA PRO A 48 9.81 4.04 2.89
C PRO A 48 8.90 4.74 1.85
N PRO A 49 7.92 4.01 1.29
CA PRO A 49 6.94 4.62 0.41
C PRO A 49 6.10 5.70 1.11
N VAL A 50 5.61 6.66 0.32
CA VAL A 50 4.71 7.74 0.74
C VAL A 50 3.25 7.47 0.38
N GLY A 51 3.00 6.37 -0.34
CA GLY A 51 1.67 5.89 -0.67
C GLY A 51 1.73 4.50 -1.28
N PHE A 52 0.61 3.80 -1.29
CA PHE A 52 0.51 2.50 -1.92
C PHE A 52 -0.93 2.19 -2.34
N VAL A 53 -1.07 1.22 -3.24
CA VAL A 53 -2.32 0.53 -3.55
C VAL A 53 -2.08 -0.97 -3.49
N LEU A 54 -3.03 -1.70 -2.90
CA LEU A 54 -3.05 -3.15 -2.88
C LEU A 54 -4.32 -3.63 -3.61
N ALA A 55 -4.16 -4.57 -4.52
CA ALA A 55 -5.23 -5.11 -5.35
C ALA A 55 -5.16 -6.64 -5.44
N ARG A 56 -6.28 -7.25 -5.77
CA ARG A 56 -6.41 -8.69 -6.02
C ARG A 56 -7.03 -8.93 -7.39
N LEU A 57 -6.47 -9.86 -8.16
CA LEU A 57 -7.07 -10.36 -9.40
C LEU A 57 -7.86 -11.64 -9.09
N ALA A 58 -9.17 -11.62 -9.33
CA ALA A 58 -10.04 -12.78 -9.13
C ALA A 58 -11.03 -12.91 -10.28
N ALA A 59 -11.12 -14.09 -10.90
CA ALA A 59 -12.06 -14.38 -11.99
C ALA A 59 -12.05 -13.37 -13.16
N GLY A 60 -10.89 -12.77 -13.46
CA GLY A 60 -10.76 -11.75 -14.51
C GLY A 60 -11.12 -10.33 -14.07
N GLU A 61 -11.47 -10.13 -12.80
CA GLU A 61 -11.76 -8.82 -12.21
C GLU A 61 -10.64 -8.40 -11.24
N GLY A 62 -10.28 -7.11 -11.29
CA GLY A 62 -9.33 -6.50 -10.36
C GLY A 62 -10.06 -5.76 -9.25
N GLU A 63 -9.88 -6.17 -8.01
CA GLU A 63 -10.43 -5.51 -6.83
C GLU A 63 -9.34 -4.72 -6.10
N ILE A 64 -9.58 -3.44 -5.79
CA ILE A 64 -8.73 -2.68 -4.88
C ILE A 64 -9.10 -3.06 -3.45
N LEU A 65 -8.16 -3.68 -2.74
CA LEU A 65 -8.35 -4.06 -1.33
C LEU A 65 -8.19 -2.84 -0.41
N THR A 66 -7.18 -2.02 -0.67
CA THR A 66 -6.93 -0.78 0.06
C THR A 66 -5.98 0.14 -0.71
N VAL A 67 -6.07 1.44 -0.46
CA VAL A 67 -5.20 2.48 -1.01
C VAL A 67 -4.97 3.56 0.05
N ALA A 68 -3.73 3.99 0.22
CA ALA A 68 -3.39 5.04 1.17
C ALA A 68 -2.27 5.93 0.63
N VAL A 69 -2.34 7.21 0.97
CA VAL A 69 -1.29 8.21 0.72
C VAL A 69 -1.06 8.98 2.01
N ALA A 70 0.21 9.05 2.43
CA ALA A 70 0.67 9.80 3.60
C ALA A 70 0.06 11.19 3.59
N ARG A 71 -0.45 11.66 4.72
CA ARG A 71 -1.13 12.95 4.83
C ARG A 71 -0.27 14.13 4.36
N SER A 72 1.04 14.05 4.57
CA SER A 72 2.03 15.04 4.12
C SER A 72 2.27 15.07 2.60
N HIS A 73 1.92 14.00 1.87
CA HIS A 73 2.16 13.85 0.41
C HIS A 73 0.86 13.91 -0.38
N ARG A 74 -0.18 14.44 0.25
CA ARG A 74 -1.49 14.62 -0.33
C ARG A 74 -1.49 15.76 -1.34
N ARG A 75 -2.30 15.56 -2.37
CA ARG A 75 -2.72 16.54 -3.41
C ARG A 75 -1.61 16.88 -4.39
N GLN A 76 -0.78 15.86 -4.62
CA GLN A 76 0.33 15.85 -5.56
C GLN A 76 0.12 14.83 -6.71
N GLY A 77 -1.11 14.36 -6.92
CA GLY A 77 -1.46 13.41 -7.99
C GLY A 77 -1.19 11.92 -7.69
N LEU A 78 -0.72 11.55 -6.50
CA LEU A 78 -0.36 10.16 -6.15
C LEU A 78 -1.53 9.16 -6.07
N GLY A 79 -2.77 9.62 -6.04
CA GLY A 79 -3.97 8.77 -5.93
C GLY A 79 -5.18 9.45 -6.54
N TRP A 80 -4.97 10.10 -7.69
CA TRP A 80 -6.01 10.79 -8.46
C TRP A 80 -6.61 9.85 -9.50
#